data_AF-A0A0G0M2T4-F1
#
_entry.id   AF-A0A0G0M2T4-F1
#
_cell.length_a   1.000
_cell.length_b   1.000
_cell.length_c   1.000
_cell.angle_alpha   90.00
_cell.angle_beta   90.00
_cell.angle_gamma   90.00
#
_symmetry.space_group_name_H-M   'P 1'
#
loop_
_entity.id
_entity.type
_entity.pdbx_description
1 polymer ?
#
loop_
_entity_poly.entity_id
_entity_poly.type
_entity_poly.pdbx_seq_one_letter_code
_entity_poly.pdbx_strand_id
1 'polypeptide(L)'
;MPKALRKYIKTDPKILGGAPVIAGTRIPIERIFHLVRQGYTTKTLEEEYPQLEARKIQYLLSYLMEAGLDAFKKTQKIQPSTR
;
A
#
# COMPACT_ATOMS: atom_id res chain seq x y z
N MET A 1 7.24 7.14 -6.18
CA MET A 1 7.05 5.68 -6.02
C MET A 1 8.30 4.95 -6.49
N PRO A 2 8.84 3.98 -5.72
CA PRO A 2 9.96 3.16 -6.13
C PRO A 2 9.65 2.39 -7.39
N LYS A 3 10.68 2.16 -8.20
CA LYS A 3 10.59 1.48 -9.50
C LYS A 3 9.99 0.08 -9.37
N ALA A 4 10.19 -0.60 -8.25
CA ALA A 4 9.67 -1.95 -7.96
C ALA A 4 8.13 -2.02 -7.90
N LEU A 5 7.45 -0.95 -7.47
CA LEU A 5 5.99 -0.95 -7.28
C LEU A 5 5.19 -0.50 -8.48
N ARG A 6 5.82 0.14 -9.46
CA ARG A 6 5.15 0.54 -10.71
C ARG A 6 4.56 -0.65 -11.48
N LYS A 7 5.05 -1.87 -11.23
CA LYS A 7 4.51 -3.10 -11.81
C LYS A 7 3.24 -3.59 -11.09
N TYR A 8 3.04 -3.20 -9.84
CA TYR A 8 1.96 -3.69 -8.99
C TYR A 8 0.90 -2.63 -8.70
N ILE A 9 1.22 -1.35 -8.91
CA ILE A 9 0.32 -0.22 -8.68
C ILE A 9 0.19 0.56 -9.98
N LYS A 10 -1.06 0.79 -10.40
CA LYS A 10 -1.40 1.63 -11.54
C LYS A 10 -2.18 2.85 -11.05
N THR A 11 -1.84 4.02 -11.59
CA THR A 11 -2.64 5.25 -11.45
C THR A 11 -3.06 5.67 -12.84
N ASP A 12 -4.36 5.83 -13.05
CA ASP A 12 -4.93 6.25 -14.33
C ASP A 12 -6.07 7.22 -14.04
N PRO A 13 -6.01 8.48 -14.49
CA PRO A 13 -7.08 9.47 -14.27
C PRO A 13 -8.46 8.98 -14.71
N LYS A 14 -8.51 8.06 -15.69
CA LYS A 14 -9.74 7.47 -16.20
C LYS A 14 -10.28 6.33 -15.32
N ILE A 15 -9.50 5.85 -14.35
CA ILE A 15 -9.88 4.78 -13.42
C ILE A 15 -9.97 5.37 -12.02
N LEU A 16 -11.17 5.36 -11.43
CA LEU A 16 -11.42 5.84 -10.06
C LEU A 16 -10.83 7.24 -9.80
N GLY A 17 -10.91 8.14 -10.78
CA GLY A 17 -10.43 9.52 -10.67
C GLY A 17 -8.92 9.67 -10.47
N GLY A 18 -8.11 8.66 -10.85
CA GLY A 18 -6.67 8.69 -10.64
C GLY A 18 -6.20 8.05 -9.34
N ALA A 19 -7.11 7.51 -8.53
CA ALA A 19 -6.75 6.77 -7.33
C ALA A 19 -5.81 5.59 -7.66
N PRO A 20 -4.80 5.33 -6.81
CA PRO A 20 -3.88 4.23 -7.04
C PRO A 20 -4.58 2.89 -6.80
N VAL A 21 -4.57 2.06 -7.84
CA VAL A 21 -5.18 0.73 -7.84
C VAL A 21 -4.14 -0.36 -8.00
N ILE A 22 -4.46 -1.56 -7.54
CA ILE A 22 -3.62 -2.74 -7.78
C ILE A 22 -3.67 -3.09 -9.26
N ALA A 23 -2.51 -3.22 -9.89
CA ALA A 23 -2.38 -3.49 -11.32
C ALA A 23 -3.13 -4.77 -11.73
N GLY A 24 -3.91 -4.67 -12.80
CA GLY A 24 -4.78 -5.77 -13.25
C GLY A 24 -6.13 -5.86 -12.52
N THR A 25 -6.38 -4.96 -11.56
CA THR A 25 -7.66 -4.89 -10.83
C THR A 25 -8.22 -3.47 -10.85
N ARG A 26 -9.47 -3.32 -10.38
CA ARG A 26 -10.06 -2.01 -10.05
C ARG A 26 -10.15 -1.79 -8.54
N ILE A 27 -9.27 -2.45 -7.77
CA ILE A 27 -9.28 -2.42 -6.32
C ILE A 27 -8.31 -1.32 -5.84
N PRO A 28 -8.80 -0.28 -5.14
CA PRO A 28 -7.95 0.74 -4.57
C PRO A 28 -7.00 0.17 -3.52
N ILE A 29 -5.78 0.69 -3.47
CA ILE A 29 -4.83 0.37 -2.40
C ILE A 29 -5.43 0.70 -1.02
N GLU A 30 -6.14 1.83 -0.94
CA GLU A 30 -6.78 2.30 0.29
C GLU A 30 -7.81 1.31 0.83
N ARG A 31 -8.50 0.57 -0.06
CA ARG A 31 -9.43 -0.48 0.34
C ARG A 31 -8.72 -1.62 1.06
N ILE A 32 -7.61 -2.10 0.50
CA ILE A 32 -6.81 -3.16 1.12
C ILE A 32 -6.26 -2.71 2.47
N PHE A 33 -5.78 -1.47 2.56
CA PHE A 33 -5.32 -0.89 3.81
C PHE A 33 -6.43 -0.86 4.89
N HIS A 34 -7.65 -0.44 4.53
CA HIS A 34 -8.78 -0.45 5.45
C HIS A 34 -9.14 -1.85 5.95
N LEU A 35 -9.14 -2.85 5.05
CA LEU A 35 -9.45 -4.22 5.44
C LEU A 35 -8.39 -4.79 6.38
N VAL A 36 -7.11 -4.54 6.12
CA VAL A 36 -6.03 -4.94 7.03
C VAL A 36 -6.20 -4.28 8.41
N ARG A 37 -6.59 -3.00 8.46
CA ARG A 37 -6.93 -2.32 9.73
C ARG A 37 -8.12 -2.93 10.47
N GLN A 38 -9.04 -3.56 9.74
CA GLN A 38 -10.17 -4.29 10.31
C GLN A 38 -9.81 -5.71 10.75
N GLY A 39 -8.54 -6.12 10.62
CA GLY A 39 -8.06 -7.44 11.02
C GLY A 39 -8.07 -8.48 9.91
N TYR A 40 -8.33 -8.09 8.65
CA TYR A 40 -8.23 -9.03 7.55
C TYR A 40 -6.78 -9.49 7.37
N THR A 41 -6.62 -10.80 7.27
CA THR A 41 -5.36 -11.46 6.91
C THR A 41 -5.19 -11.51 5.39
N THR A 42 -3.98 -11.82 4.91
CA THR A 42 -3.75 -12.05 3.48
C THR A 42 -4.63 -13.17 2.92
N LYS A 43 -4.90 -14.21 3.73
CA LYS A 43 -5.76 -15.33 3.33
C LYS A 43 -7.21 -14.89 3.13
N THR A 44 -7.79 -14.16 4.09
CA THR A 44 -9.16 -13.63 3.97
C THR A 44 -9.29 -12.62 2.83
N LEU A 45 -8.22 -11.86 2.53
CA LEU A 45 -8.22 -10.95 1.38
C LEU A 45 -8.19 -11.69 0.05
N GLU A 46 -7.50 -12.83 -0.03
CA GLU A 46 -7.45 -13.69 -1.21
C GLU A 46 -8.78 -14.44 -1.41
N GLU A 47 -9.45 -14.84 -0.33
CA GLU A 47 -10.80 -15.40 -0.37
C GLU A 47 -11.83 -14.38 -0.89
N GLU A 48 -11.80 -13.14 -0.39
CA GLU A 48 -12.69 -12.05 -0.82
C GLU A 48 -12.37 -11.51 -2.21
N TYR A 49 -11.09 -11.49 -2.58
CA TYR A 49 -10.61 -11.03 -3.87
C TYR A 49 -9.69 -12.09 -4.52
N PRO A 50 -10.26 -13.11 -5.16
CA PRO A 50 -9.48 -14.18 -5.80
C PRO A 50 -8.49 -13.69 -6.87
N GLN A 51 -8.77 -12.53 -7.48
CA GLN A 51 -7.85 -11.87 -8.41
C GLN A 51 -6.63 -11.20 -7.75
N LEU A 52 -6.60 -11.07 -6.41
CA LEU A 52 -5.43 -10.60 -5.68
C LEU A 52 -4.58 -11.78 -5.24
N GLU A 53 -3.43 -11.95 -5.89
CA GLU A 53 -2.39 -12.83 -5.39
C GLU A 53 -1.88 -12.34 -4.03
N ALA A 54 -1.81 -13.23 -3.04
CA ALA A 54 -1.29 -12.92 -1.70
C ALA A 54 0.09 -12.22 -1.74
N ARG A 55 0.94 -12.60 -2.70
CA ARG A 55 2.26 -12.01 -2.90
C ARG A 55 2.19 -10.52 -3.27
N LYS A 56 1.21 -10.10 -4.08
CA LYS A 56 0.99 -8.68 -4.42
C LYS A 56 0.55 -7.88 -3.20
N ILE A 57 -0.33 -8.45 -2.36
CA ILE A 57 -0.77 -7.84 -1.10
C ILE A 57 0.43 -7.63 -0.17
N GLN A 58 1.25 -8.67 0.04
CA GLN A 58 2.41 -8.59 0.92
C GLN A 58 3.40 -7.51 0.44
N TYR A 59 3.77 -7.51 -0.84
CA TYR A 59 4.68 -6.48 -1.37
C TYR A 59 4.11 -5.05 -1.23
N LEU A 60 2.82 -4.87 -1.49
CA LEU A 60 2.14 -3.59 -1.33
C LEU A 60 2.20 -3.12 0.13
N LEU A 61 1.85 -3.99 1.08
CA LEU A 61 1.86 -3.67 2.51
C LEU A 61 3.27 -3.38 3.02
N SER A 62 4.26 -4.23 2.69
CA SER A 62 5.66 -4.01 3.07
C SER A 62 6.16 -2.64 2.61
N TYR A 63 5.83 -2.25 1.38
CA TYR A 63 6.21 -0.93 0.88
C TYR A 63 5.53 0.22 1.62
N LEU A 64 4.22 0.14 1.86
CA LEU A 64 3.49 1.17 2.59
C LEU A 64 4.04 1.33 4.02
N MET A 65 4.37 0.21 4.67
CA MET A 65 4.98 0.20 6.01
C MET A 65 6.39 0.81 5.99
N GLU A 66 7.22 0.47 5.01
CA GLU A 66 8.56 1.04 4.86
C GLU A 66 8.50 2.56 4.65
N ALA A 67 7.60 3.02 3.77
CA ALA A 67 7.39 4.45 3.53
C ALA A 67 6.90 5.18 4.80
N GLY A 68 5.99 4.57 5.56
CA GLY A 68 5.53 5.09 6.85
C GLY A 68 6.66 5.14 7.89
N LEU A 69 7.48 4.09 7.97
CA LEU A 69 8.62 4.01 8.87
C LEU A 69 9.69 5.06 8.53
N ASP A 70 9.95 5.30 7.25
CA ASP A 70 10.87 6.34 6.80
C ASP A 70 10.36 7.74 7.12
N ALA A 71 9.06 7.98 6.95
CA ALA A 71 8.44 9.24 7.37
C ALA A 71 8.56 9.44 8.88
N PHE A 72 8.31 8.40 9.68
CA PHE A 72 8.46 8.43 11.14
C PHE A 72 9.93 8.66 11.58
N LYS A 73 10.90 8.01 10.93
CA LYS A 73 12.33 8.26 11.21
C LYS A 73 12.73 9.70 10.92
N LYS A 74 12.18 10.30 9.85
CA LYS A 74 12.45 11.70 9.51
C LYS A 74 11.90 12.65 10.57
N THR A 75 10.69 12.41 11.10
CA THR A 75 10.12 13.26 12.16
C THR A 75 10.92 13.18 13.46
N GLN A 76 11.47 12.01 13.80
CA GLN A 76 12.33 11.85 14.98
C GLN A 76 13.71 12.51 14.84
N LYS A 77 14.27 12.57 13.64
CA LYS A 77 15.57 13.23 13.37
C LYS A 77 15.50 14.77 13.42
N ILE A 78 14.31 15.37 13.57
CA ILE A 78 14.10 16.83 13.61
C ILE A 78 14.02 17.36 15.05
N GLN A 79 14.50 16.63 16.07
CA GLN A 79 14.86 17.27 17.34
C GLN A 79 16.34 17.68 17.29
N PRO A 80 16.68 18.93 16.93
CA PRO A 80 17.97 19.47 17.32
C PRO A 80 17.96 19.54 18.85
N SER A 81 18.89 18.82 19.47
CA SER A 81 19.39 19.15 20.79
C SER A 81 19.74 20.64 20.77
N THR A 82 18.83 21.46 21.29
CA THR A 82 19.07 22.86 21.56
C THR A 82 19.50 22.90 23.02
N ARG A 83 20.82 23.03 23.19
CA ARG A 83 21.60 23.45 24.37
C ARG A 83 21.28 22.80 25.71
#